data_AF-A0A0K8UUC0-F1
#
_entry.id   AF-A0A0K8UUC0-F1
#
_cell.length_a   1.000
_cell.length_b   1.000
_cell.length_c   1.000
_cell.angle_alpha   90.00
_cell.angle_beta   90.00
_cell.angle_gamma   90.00
#
_symmetry.space_group_name_H-M   'P 1'
#
loop_
_entity.id
_entity.type
_entity.pdbx_description
1 polymer ?
#
loop_
_entity_poly.entity_id
_entity_poly.type
_entity_poly.pdbx_seq_one_letter_code
_entity_poly.pdbx_strand_id
1 'polypeptide(L)'
;RQMRHSKFIAQFTTDIRYIPGRENAVADAMSRIDAIHTPITIDFAKLVESQESDSELKHLQASNSSLLIKPFTIQGTAIDISCDVSTRQVRPYLTPSFRKTAFDSIHNISHTGA
;
A
#
# COMPACT_ATOMS: atom_id res chain seq x y z
N ARG A 1 5.61 23.39 -25.09
CA ARG A 1 5.86 22.30 -24.11
C ARG A 1 7.09 21.48 -24.48
N GLN A 2 7.16 20.92 -25.69
CA GLN A 2 8.31 20.18 -26.23
C GLN A 2 9.65 20.95 -26.14
N MET A 3 9.72 22.19 -26.64
CA MET A 3 10.97 22.97 -26.68
C MET A 3 11.56 23.30 -25.28
N ARG A 4 10.71 23.52 -24.27
CA ARG A 4 11.17 23.75 -22.89
C ARG A 4 11.69 22.46 -22.26
N HIS A 5 11.05 21.32 -22.57
CA HIS A 5 11.47 20.01 -22.07
C HIS A 5 12.77 19.54 -22.73
N SER A 6 12.94 19.73 -24.04
CA SER A 6 14.20 19.45 -24.73
C SER A 6 15.34 20.30 -24.20
N LYS A 7 15.11 21.61 -23.94
CA LYS A 7 16.12 22.46 -23.29
C LYS A 7 16.51 21.98 -21.90
N PHE A 8 15.56 21.42 -21.14
CA PHE A 8 15.82 20.85 -19.82
C PHE A 8 16.62 19.55 -19.91
N ILE A 9 16.22 18.60 -20.77
CA ILE A 9 16.96 17.33 -20.96
C ILE A 9 18.39 17.60 -21.45
N ALA A 10 18.56 18.55 -22.38
CA ALA A 10 19.85 18.93 -22.93
C ALA A 10 20.83 19.53 -21.89
N GLN A 11 20.35 19.92 -20.69
CA GLN A 11 21.23 20.30 -19.58
C GLN A 11 21.93 19.09 -18.94
N PHE A 12 21.37 17.88 -19.10
CA PHE A 12 21.86 16.65 -18.48
C PHE A 12 22.54 15.71 -19.48
N THR A 13 22.00 15.59 -20.69
CA THR A 13 22.58 14.75 -21.74
C THR A 13 22.18 15.23 -23.13
N THR A 14 23.09 15.08 -24.09
CA THR A 14 22.83 15.25 -25.53
C THR A 14 22.82 13.93 -26.27
N ASP A 15 23.20 12.83 -25.62
CA ASP A 15 23.17 11.48 -26.21
C ASP A 15 21.81 10.82 -25.94
N ILE A 16 21.03 10.65 -27.01
CA ILE A 16 19.70 10.03 -26.98
C ILE A 16 19.76 8.77 -27.84
N ARG A 17 19.64 7.61 -27.21
CA ARG A 17 19.64 6.31 -27.88
C ARG A 17 18.26 5.68 -27.83
N TYR A 18 17.82 5.14 -28.97
CA TYR A 18 16.58 4.38 -29.05
C TYR A 18 16.80 2.96 -28.48
N ILE A 19 15.91 2.53 -27.61
CA ILE A 19 15.88 1.16 -27.07
C ILE A 19 14.59 0.51 -27.57
N PRO A 20 14.67 -0.59 -28.35
CA PRO A 20 13.47 -1.29 -28.80
C PRO A 20 12.73 -1.91 -27.61
N GLY A 21 11.40 -1.97 -27.68
CA GLY A 21 10.55 -2.39 -26.54
C GLY A 21 10.94 -3.73 -25.90
N ARG A 22 11.44 -4.69 -26.70
CA ARG A 22 11.94 -5.99 -26.21
C ARG A 22 13.10 -5.88 -25.22
N GLU A 23 13.93 -4.83 -25.36
CA GLU A 23 15.08 -4.52 -24.50
C GLU A 23 14.71 -3.50 -23.39
N ASN A 24 13.49 -2.95 -23.43
CA ASN A 24 12.97 -1.98 -22.47
C ASN A 24 12.06 -2.61 -21.40
N ALA A 25 12.20 -3.92 -21.15
CA ALA A 25 11.31 -4.68 -20.28
C ALA A 25 11.23 -4.11 -18.85
N VAL A 26 12.35 -3.65 -18.30
CA VAL A 26 12.40 -3.08 -16.94
C VAL A 26 11.64 -1.76 -16.85
N ALA A 27 11.87 -0.83 -17.79
CA ALA A 27 11.18 0.45 -17.77
C ALA A 27 9.69 0.30 -18.13
N ASP A 28 9.34 -0.64 -19.01
CA ASP A 28 7.94 -0.98 -19.31
C ASP A 28 7.25 -1.52 -18.04
N ALA A 29 7.86 -2.48 -17.35
CA ALA A 29 7.34 -3.03 -16.09
C ALA A 29 7.20 -1.96 -14.99
N MET A 30 8.19 -1.09 -14.81
CA MET A 30 8.13 0.00 -13.82
C MET A 30 7.15 1.11 -14.21
N SER A 31 6.96 1.39 -15.51
CA SER A 31 5.94 2.35 -15.96
C SER A 31 4.51 1.84 -15.74
N ARG A 32 4.35 0.51 -15.64
CA ARG A 32 3.09 -0.20 -15.39
C ARG A 32 2.93 -0.56 -13.92
N ILE A 33 3.31 0.34 -13.01
CA ILE A 33 3.11 0.14 -11.56
C ILE A 33 1.63 -0.14 -11.22
N ASP A 34 0.68 0.44 -11.97
CA ASP A 34 -0.76 0.17 -11.81
C ASP A 34 -1.18 -1.25 -12.25
N ALA A 35 -0.36 -1.95 -13.04
CA ALA A 35 -0.60 -3.35 -13.45
C ALA A 35 -0.10 -4.37 -12.42
N ILE A 36 0.70 -3.95 -11.43
CA ILE A 36 1.04 -4.77 -10.28
C ILE A 36 -0.16 -4.76 -9.33
N HIS A 37 -1.19 -5.54 -9.71
CA HIS A 37 -2.19 -5.94 -8.75
C HIS A 37 -1.51 -6.91 -7.78
N THR A 38 -1.22 -6.45 -6.58
CA THR A 38 -0.72 -7.32 -5.51
C THR A 38 -1.80 -8.37 -5.23
N PRO A 39 -1.52 -9.68 -5.46
CA PRO A 39 -2.57 -10.71 -5.46
C PRO A 39 -2.91 -11.19 -4.03
N ILE A 40 -2.88 -10.31 -3.03
CA ILE A 40 -3.15 -10.69 -1.64
C ILE A 40 -3.98 -9.58 -0.99
N THR A 41 -5.26 -9.59 -1.33
CA THR A 41 -6.33 -8.85 -0.67
C THR A 41 -6.50 -9.38 0.75
N ILE A 42 -6.05 -8.62 1.74
CA ILE A 42 -6.61 -8.73 3.09
C ILE A 42 -8.12 -8.61 2.93
N ASP A 43 -8.85 -9.65 3.32
CA ASP A 43 -10.31 -9.63 3.32
C ASP A 43 -10.78 -8.68 4.41
N PHE A 44 -11.08 -7.45 4.00
CA PHE A 44 -11.47 -6.37 4.90
C PHE A 44 -12.79 -6.66 5.63
N ALA A 45 -13.71 -7.42 5.04
CA ALA A 45 -14.94 -7.80 5.71
C ALA A 45 -14.64 -8.73 6.90
N LYS A 46 -13.81 -9.76 6.68
CA LYS A 46 -13.38 -10.66 7.75
C LYS A 46 -12.49 -9.97 8.79
N LEU A 47 -11.71 -8.97 8.38
CA LEU A 47 -10.93 -8.17 9.32
C LEU A 47 -11.87 -7.40 10.27
N VAL A 48 -12.94 -6.78 9.76
CA VAL A 48 -13.91 -6.08 10.60
C VAL A 48 -14.59 -7.03 11.58
N GLU A 49 -15.06 -8.19 11.12
CA GLU A 49 -15.63 -9.23 12.01
C GLU A 49 -14.64 -9.64 13.11
N SER A 50 -13.37 -9.78 12.76
CA SER A 50 -12.33 -10.07 13.74
C SER A 50 -12.10 -8.90 14.71
N GLN A 51 -12.19 -7.64 14.26
CA GLN A 51 -12.02 -6.46 15.10
C GLN A 51 -13.15 -6.31 16.13
N GLU A 52 -14.40 -6.65 15.77
CA GLU A 52 -15.54 -6.54 16.69
C GLU A 52 -15.39 -7.42 17.95
N SER A 53 -14.76 -8.58 17.78
CA SER A 53 -14.54 -9.55 18.86
C SER A 53 -13.19 -9.39 19.59
N ASP A 54 -12.30 -8.52 19.10
CA ASP A 54 -10.94 -8.38 19.60
C ASP A 54 -10.89 -7.62 20.94
N SER A 55 -10.33 -8.27 21.97
CA SER A 55 -10.21 -7.70 23.32
C SER A 55 -9.08 -6.69 23.43
N GLU A 56 -8.00 -6.86 22.67
CA GLU A 56 -6.86 -5.95 22.64
C GLU A 56 -7.28 -4.59 22.07
N LEU A 57 -8.05 -4.59 20.98
CA LEU A 57 -8.61 -3.39 20.36
C LEU A 57 -9.51 -2.61 21.33
N LYS A 58 -10.39 -3.30 22.06
CA LYS A 58 -11.26 -2.69 23.08
C LYS A 58 -10.44 -2.08 24.21
N HIS A 59 -9.40 -2.77 24.66
CA HIS A 59 -8.48 -2.25 25.67
C HIS A 59 -7.75 -1.01 25.17
N LEU A 60 -7.24 -1.02 23.93
CA LEU A 60 -6.55 0.12 23.33
C LEU A 60 -7.45 1.35 23.19
N GLN A 61 -8.71 1.15 22.80
CA GLN A 61 -9.72 2.22 22.74
C GLN A 61 -10.06 2.82 24.10
N ALA A 62 -10.07 2.00 25.17
CA ALA A 62 -10.39 2.44 26.53
C ALA A 62 -9.17 3.01 27.29
N SER A 63 -7.96 2.63 26.89
CA SER A 63 -6.72 3.04 27.56
C SER A 63 -6.31 4.47 27.20
N ASN A 64 -5.59 5.14 28.10
CA ASN A 64 -4.89 6.40 27.82
C ASN A 64 -3.61 6.16 27.00
N SER A 65 -3.75 5.52 25.85
CA SER A 65 -2.68 5.28 24.88
C SER A 65 -2.42 6.53 24.01
N SER A 66 -1.23 6.61 23.42
CA SER A 66 -0.95 7.59 22.37
C SER A 66 -1.65 7.26 21.03
N LEU A 67 -2.19 6.05 20.90
CA LEU A 67 -2.94 5.62 19.74
C LEU A 67 -4.31 6.30 19.69
N LEU A 68 -4.73 6.71 18.50
CA LEU A 68 -6.05 7.28 18.26
C LEU A 68 -6.80 6.35 17.31
N ILE A 69 -7.46 5.34 17.87
CA ILE A 69 -8.23 4.38 17.09
C ILE A 69 -9.60 4.96 16.73
N LYS A 70 -9.90 5.07 15.44
CA LYS A 70 -11.18 5.54 14.90
C LYS A 70 -11.66 4.67 13.75
N PRO A 71 -12.98 4.55 13.53
CA PRO A 71 -13.51 3.92 12.33
C PRO A 71 -13.13 4.73 11.09
N PHE A 72 -12.77 4.04 10.02
CA PHE A 72 -12.43 4.61 8.72
C PHE A 72 -13.10 3.79 7.62
N THR A 73 -13.96 4.45 6.85
CA THR A 73 -14.67 3.83 5.71
C THR A 73 -13.73 3.69 4.52
N ILE A 74 -13.63 2.49 3.96
CA ILE A 74 -12.88 2.28 2.72
C ILE A 74 -13.65 2.92 1.56
N GLN A 75 -12.97 3.76 0.76
CA GLN A 75 -13.59 4.40 -0.39
C GLN A 75 -14.13 3.35 -1.38
N GLY A 76 -15.40 3.49 -1.75
CA GLY A 76 -16.06 2.56 -2.67
C GLY A 76 -16.66 1.31 -2.00
N THR A 77 -16.58 1.17 -0.67
CA THR A 77 -17.30 0.15 0.09
C THR A 77 -18.07 0.78 1.25
N ALA A 78 -18.93 -0.02 1.89
CA ALA A 78 -19.62 0.35 3.14
C ALA A 78 -18.94 -0.23 4.38
N ILE A 79 -17.67 -0.61 4.28
CA ILE A 79 -16.93 -1.30 5.34
C ILE A 79 -16.15 -0.27 6.17
N ASP A 80 -16.46 -0.22 7.47
CA ASP A 80 -15.77 0.62 8.45
C ASP A 80 -14.71 -0.18 9.20
N ILE A 81 -13.44 0.17 8.99
CA ILE A 81 -12.31 -0.49 9.65
C ILE A 81 -11.81 0.37 10.79
N SER A 82 -11.47 -0.25 11.93
CA SER A 82 -10.75 0.43 13.00
C SER A 82 -9.31 0.73 12.58
N CYS A 83 -8.96 2.01 12.53
CA CYS A 83 -7.65 2.50 12.12
C CYS A 83 -7.03 3.39 13.20
N ASP A 84 -5.71 3.31 13.36
CA ASP A 84 -4.95 4.33 14.06
C ASP A 84 -4.76 5.56 13.17
N VAL A 85 -5.20 6.71 13.67
CA VAL A 85 -5.07 8.02 13.04
C VAL A 85 -4.20 8.98 13.86
N SER A 86 -3.43 8.45 14.83
CA SER A 86 -2.52 9.25 15.66
C SER A 86 -1.42 9.94 14.86
N THR A 87 -1.08 9.40 13.69
CA THR A 87 -0.05 9.94 12.80
C THR A 87 -0.64 10.51 11.51
N ARG A 88 0.20 11.14 10.67
CA ARG A 88 -0.21 11.66 9.35
C ARG A 88 -0.70 10.58 8.38
N GLN A 89 -0.34 9.32 8.62
CA GLN A 89 -0.76 8.20 7.80
C GLN A 89 -1.76 7.36 8.57
N VAL A 90 -2.93 7.13 7.99
CA VAL A 90 -3.96 6.24 8.53
C VAL A 90 -3.46 4.81 8.41
N ARG A 91 -3.48 4.06 9.52
CA ARG A 91 -3.01 2.67 9.57
C ARG A 91 -4.10 1.75 10.10
N PRO A 92 -4.56 0.74 9.34
CA PRO A 92 -5.56 -0.19 9.85
C PRO A 92 -4.99 -0.99 11.03
N TYR A 93 -5.80 -1.18 12.08
CA TYR A 93 -5.46 -2.07 13.18
C TYR A 93 -5.62 -3.52 12.71
N LEU A 94 -4.57 -4.33 12.83
CA LEU A 94 -4.60 -5.74 12.47
C LEU A 94 -4.74 -6.60 13.73
N THR A 95 -5.83 -7.36 13.78
CA THR A 95 -6.04 -8.37 14.82
C THR A 95 -4.97 -9.46 14.70
N PRO A 96 -4.65 -10.18 15.80
CA PRO A 96 -3.58 -11.17 15.81
C PRO A 96 -3.62 -12.19 14.67
N SER A 97 -4.83 -12.65 14.28
CA SER A 97 -5.05 -13.59 13.18
C SER A 97 -4.69 -13.03 11.81
N PHE A 98 -4.75 -11.71 11.61
CA PHE A 98 -4.47 -11.05 10.33
C PHE A 98 -3.03 -10.54 10.21
N ARG A 99 -2.29 -10.41 11.32
CA ARG A 99 -0.91 -9.87 11.32
C ARG A 99 0.03 -10.66 10.40
N LYS A 100 -0.02 -12.00 10.45
CA LYS A 100 0.85 -12.85 9.63
C LYS A 100 0.49 -12.75 8.14
N THR A 101 -0.79 -12.83 7.80
CA THR A 101 -1.29 -12.68 6.43
C THR A 101 -0.91 -11.33 5.83
N ALA A 102 -1.04 -10.24 6.60
CA ALA A 102 -0.64 -8.91 6.17
C ALA A 102 0.88 -8.74 6.02
N PHE A 103 1.66 -9.41 6.86
CA PHE A 103 3.11 -9.43 6.71
C PHE A 103 3.51 -10.19 5.44
N ASP A 104 2.98 -11.39 5.24
CA ASP A 104 3.29 -12.25 4.08
C ASP A 104 2.86 -11.58 2.77
N SER A 105 1.76 -10.80 2.79
CA SER A 105 1.28 -10.08 1.61
C SER A 105 2.27 -9.05 1.09
N ILE A 106 3.00 -8.38 1.98
CA ILE A 106 4.00 -7.36 1.61
C ILE A 106 5.38 -8.00 1.41
N HIS A 107 5.73 -8.94 2.29
CA HIS A 107 7.03 -9.60 2.29
C HIS A 107 7.26 -10.44 1.02
N ASN A 108 6.25 -11.21 0.58
CA ASN A 108 6.37 -12.08 -0.61
C ASN A 108 6.49 -11.29 -1.93
N ILE A 109 6.08 -10.02 -1.95
CA ILE A 109 6.30 -9.13 -3.10
C ILE A 109 7.78 -8.75 -3.23
N SER A 110 8.48 -8.65 -2.10
CA SER A 110 9.88 -8.22 -2.04
C SER A 110 10.86 -9.38 -2.26
N HIS A 111 10.38 -10.61 -2.08
CA HIS A 111 11.17 -11.82 -2.27
C HIS A 111 10.38 -12.84 -3.10
N THR A 112 10.53 -12.80 -4.44
CA THR A 112 10.03 -13.85 -5.34
C THR A 112 10.84 -15.16 -5.27
N GLY A 113 11.70 -15.32 -4.27
CA GLY A 113 12.50 -16.53 -4.05
C GLY A 113 11.89 -17.38 -2.94
N ALA A 114 10.94 -18.23 -3.33
CA ALA A 114 10.64 -19.47 -2.64
C ALA A 114 11.47 -20.60 -3.27
#